data_AF-A0A2V6TWR2-F1
#
_entry.id   AF-A0A2V6TWR2-F1
#
_cell.length_a   1.000
_cell.length_b   1.000
_cell.length_c   1.000
_cell.angle_alpha   90.00
_cell.angle_beta   90.00
_cell.angle_gamma   90.00
#
_symmetry.space_group_name_H-M   'P 1'
#
loop_
_entity.id
_entity.type
_entity.pdbx_description
1 polymer ?
#
loop_
_entity_poly.entity_id
_entity_poly.type
_entity_poly.pdbx_seq_one_letter_code
_entity_poly.pdbx_strand_id
1 'polypeptide(L)'
;MAETTTTNPPVDFRTEPAGYKHWKLTFDGPVATLAMDVREDGGLRPGYELKLNSYDLGVDIELYDALQRLRFEHPEVGAVILTSGKERVFCAGANIRMLGQSSHAWKVNFCKFTNETRNAIEEASSESKQVWLTAVNGPCAGGGYELALATEWIVMADDGNTAVSLPEVPLLAVLPGTGGLTRLIDKRKVRRDRADFFCTTEEGVKGARAVEWSLVDEAVPRSRLAETVTQRARELAAKTDRPRAARGVALTPLARTIEGDRIAYTHVRCALDRRRGIAEITTAAPAAPPADPAAALAQGAAFWPLAVARELDDLILHLRTNEEQIGLWVFRTTGAADVVEAHDRLLLGHPGDWFLREVRLYLKRVLKRIDVSSRSVFALIEPGSCFAGTLLELALAADRSYMLDGTRPGEPTPPATLRLTAANFGAYPT
;
A
#
# COMPACT_ATOMS: atom_id res chain seq x y z
N MET A 1 22.38 -29.03 21.94
CA MET A 1 21.51 -28.02 22.57
C MET A 1 20.33 -27.84 21.65
N ALA A 2 19.13 -28.22 22.09
CA ALA A 2 17.93 -28.04 21.29
C ALA A 2 17.66 -26.53 21.18
N GLU A 3 17.82 -25.97 19.97
CA GLU A 3 17.23 -24.68 19.64
C GLU A 3 15.73 -24.82 19.83
N THR A 4 15.21 -24.25 20.92
CA THR A 4 13.80 -23.92 21.00
C THR A 4 13.52 -22.93 19.88
N THR A 5 13.07 -23.44 18.73
CA THR A 5 12.49 -22.65 17.65
C THR A 5 11.22 -22.02 18.20
N THR A 6 11.36 -20.84 18.81
CA THR A 6 10.23 -19.96 19.08
C THR A 6 9.67 -19.55 17.71
N THR A 7 8.68 -20.29 17.23
CA THR A 7 7.97 -19.96 16.00
C THR A 7 7.24 -18.65 16.24
N ASN A 8 7.85 -17.59 15.74
CA ASN A 8 7.30 -16.25 15.63
C ASN A 8 5.84 -16.31 15.12
N PRO A 9 4.88 -15.61 15.75
CA PRO A 9 3.48 -15.68 15.34
C PRO A 9 3.27 -15.23 13.88
N PRO A 10 2.26 -15.71 13.15
CA PRO A 10 1.92 -15.19 11.83
C PRO A 10 1.71 -13.68 11.87
N VAL A 11 2.12 -12.98 10.82
CA VAL A 11 1.86 -11.54 10.68
C VAL A 11 0.40 -11.34 10.29
N ASP A 12 -0.30 -10.48 11.03
CA ASP A 12 -1.62 -9.98 10.68
C ASP A 12 -1.49 -8.53 10.22
N PHE A 13 -1.94 -8.25 8.99
CA PHE A 13 -1.90 -6.91 8.40
C PHE A 13 -3.14 -6.08 8.76
N ARG A 14 -4.15 -6.71 9.39
CA ARG A 14 -5.36 -6.03 9.85
C ARG A 14 -5.05 -5.21 11.09
N THR A 15 -5.31 -3.91 11.01
CA THR A 15 -5.20 -2.97 12.12
C THR A 15 -6.24 -1.85 11.92
N GLU A 16 -6.34 -0.95 12.89
CA GLU A 16 -7.19 0.25 12.82
C GLU A 16 -6.63 1.35 13.74
N PRO A 17 -7.00 2.63 13.54
CA PRO A 17 -6.43 3.74 14.28
C PRO A 17 -6.45 3.61 15.80
N ALA A 18 -7.48 2.97 16.37
CA ALA A 18 -7.59 2.74 17.81
C ALA A 18 -6.49 1.81 18.37
N GLY A 19 -5.90 0.97 17.52
CA GLY A 19 -4.82 0.04 17.85
C GLY A 19 -3.42 0.52 17.48
N TYR A 20 -3.28 1.70 16.86
CA TYR A 20 -1.97 2.20 16.43
C TYR A 20 -1.03 2.43 17.60
N LYS A 21 0.21 2.01 17.43
CA LYS A 21 1.32 2.27 18.35
C LYS A 21 2.26 3.35 17.83
N HIS A 22 2.29 3.55 16.52
CA HIS A 22 3.39 4.24 15.84
C HIS A 22 2.98 5.50 15.09
N TRP A 23 1.67 5.73 14.93
CA TRP A 23 1.13 6.84 14.14
C TRP A 23 0.01 7.56 14.86
N LYS A 24 -0.07 8.88 14.65
CA LYS A 24 -1.16 9.74 15.15
C LYS A 24 -1.76 10.52 13.99
N LEU A 25 -3.08 10.51 13.91
CA LEU A 25 -3.86 11.25 12.91
C LEU A 25 -4.58 12.42 13.55
N THR A 26 -4.50 13.59 12.93
CA THR A 26 -5.30 14.77 13.27
C THR A 26 -5.82 15.44 12.00
N PHE A 27 -6.91 16.21 12.13
CA PHE A 27 -7.63 16.79 11.00
C PHE A 27 -7.93 18.27 11.26
N ASP A 28 -7.58 19.14 10.31
CA ASP A 28 -7.95 20.56 10.24
C ASP A 28 -8.63 20.83 8.89
N GLY A 29 -9.95 20.61 8.85
CA GLY A 29 -10.75 20.72 7.64
C GLY A 29 -10.19 19.85 6.50
N PRO A 30 -9.74 20.44 5.38
CA PRO A 30 -9.26 19.67 4.23
C PRO A 30 -7.80 19.19 4.33
N VAL A 31 -7.15 19.41 5.48
CA VAL A 31 -5.77 19.00 5.73
C VAL A 31 -5.74 17.98 6.86
N ALA A 32 -5.16 16.82 6.61
CA ALA A 32 -4.81 15.86 7.65
C ALA A 32 -3.34 15.98 8.02
N THR A 33 -3.00 15.72 9.29
CA THR A 33 -1.61 15.52 9.73
C THR A 33 -1.45 14.08 10.19
N LEU A 34 -0.49 13.38 9.58
CA LEU A 34 -0.06 12.05 9.96
C LEU A 34 1.33 12.17 10.61
N ALA A 35 1.37 12.04 11.93
CA ALA A 35 2.60 12.15 12.71
C ALA A 35 3.17 10.76 13.03
N MET A 36 4.41 10.52 12.62
CA MET A 36 5.19 9.34 13.00
C MET A 36 5.69 9.48 14.44
N ASP A 37 5.17 8.64 15.33
CA ASP A 37 5.54 8.61 16.75
C ASP A 37 5.76 7.18 17.20
N VAL A 38 6.83 6.56 16.69
CA VAL A 38 7.10 5.15 16.91
C VAL A 38 7.33 4.87 18.40
N ARG A 39 6.55 3.92 18.93
CA ARG A 39 6.80 3.32 20.24
C ARG A 39 8.02 2.40 20.20
N GLU A 40 9.04 2.69 21.01
CA GLU A 40 10.33 1.99 20.94
C GLU A 40 10.23 0.50 21.29
N ASP A 41 9.34 0.13 22.22
CA ASP A 41 9.04 -1.26 22.61
C ASP A 41 7.90 -1.89 21.78
N GLY A 42 7.53 -1.24 20.67
CA GLY A 42 6.39 -1.62 19.83
C GLY A 42 6.71 -2.59 18.69
N GLY A 43 7.93 -3.11 18.62
CA GLY A 43 8.39 -3.96 17.50
C GLY A 43 7.48 -5.15 17.22
N LEU A 44 7.30 -5.46 15.93
CA LEU A 44 6.49 -6.59 15.44
C LEU A 44 7.11 -7.93 15.81
N ARG A 45 8.44 -7.99 15.89
CA ARG A 45 9.21 -9.16 16.31
C ARG A 45 10.07 -8.80 17.53
N PRO A 46 10.35 -9.75 18.44
CA PRO A 46 11.25 -9.51 19.56
C PRO A 46 12.70 -9.35 19.09
N GLY A 47 13.57 -8.81 19.96
CA GLY A 47 15.02 -8.75 19.75
C GLY A 47 15.59 -7.37 19.40
N TYR A 48 14.74 -6.34 19.24
CA TYR A 48 15.17 -4.96 19.00
C TYR A 48 14.20 -3.94 19.59
N GLU A 49 14.71 -2.72 19.81
CA GLU A 49 13.92 -1.53 20.12
C GLU A 49 13.92 -0.59 18.90
N LEU A 50 12.78 0.06 18.65
CA LEU A 50 12.55 0.98 17.54
C LEU A 50 12.86 2.44 17.93
N LYS A 51 14.11 2.69 18.39
CA LYS A 51 14.55 4.02 18.83
C LYS A 51 14.55 5.02 17.68
N LEU A 52 14.45 6.30 18.03
CA LEU A 52 14.66 7.43 17.11
C LEU A 52 13.75 7.40 15.87
N ASN A 53 12.50 6.97 16.01
CA ASN A 53 11.59 6.76 14.87
C ASN A 53 12.19 5.84 13.79
N SER A 54 13.02 4.86 14.17
CA SER A 54 13.33 3.76 13.26
C SER A 54 12.12 2.83 13.13
N TYR A 55 12.01 2.12 12.00
CA TYR A 55 10.80 1.35 11.70
C TYR A 55 11.07 -0.11 11.32
N ASP A 56 10.07 -0.95 11.57
CA ASP A 56 9.98 -2.33 11.09
C ASP A 56 8.70 -2.51 10.23
N LEU A 57 8.35 -3.76 9.92
CA LEU A 57 7.15 -4.07 9.16
C LEU A 57 5.86 -3.63 9.88
N GLY A 58 5.80 -3.69 11.21
CA GLY A 58 4.60 -3.32 11.98
C GLY A 58 4.28 -1.82 11.87
N VAL A 59 5.31 -0.98 11.90
CA VAL A 59 5.17 0.46 11.67
C VAL A 59 4.61 0.74 10.27
N ASP A 60 5.04 -0.01 9.25
CA ASP A 60 4.57 0.19 7.88
C ASP A 60 3.15 -0.39 7.66
N ILE A 61 2.76 -1.44 8.39
CA ILE A 61 1.38 -1.95 8.40
C ILE A 61 0.42 -0.86 8.89
N GLU A 62 0.77 -0.15 9.95
CA GLU A 62 -0.03 0.98 10.43
C GLU A 62 -0.03 2.16 9.44
N LEU A 63 1.11 2.48 8.80
CA LEU A 63 1.17 3.51 7.76
C LEU A 63 0.27 3.16 6.57
N TYR A 64 0.30 1.90 6.15
CA TYR A 64 -0.55 1.39 5.08
C TYR A 64 -2.04 1.52 5.43
N ASP A 65 -2.43 1.11 6.64
CA ASP A 65 -3.81 1.29 7.09
C ASP A 65 -4.17 2.78 7.15
N ALA A 66 -3.32 3.65 7.72
CA ALA A 66 -3.58 5.08 7.84
C ALA A 66 -3.81 5.74 6.46
N LEU A 67 -3.03 5.37 5.45
CA LEU A 67 -3.25 5.79 4.06
C LEU A 67 -4.64 5.34 3.56
N GLN A 68 -5.04 4.11 3.84
CA GLN A 68 -6.36 3.60 3.44
C GLN A 68 -7.50 4.32 4.19
N ARG A 69 -7.34 4.61 5.49
CA ARG A 69 -8.28 5.44 6.27
C ARG A 69 -8.44 6.82 5.65
N LEU A 70 -7.33 7.50 5.35
CA LEU A 70 -7.33 8.82 4.73
C LEU A 70 -8.03 8.84 3.37
N ARG A 71 -7.91 7.77 2.59
CA ARG A 71 -8.53 7.69 1.25
C ARG A 71 -10.03 7.48 1.30
N PHE A 72 -10.51 6.57 2.17
CA PHE A 72 -11.91 6.16 2.21
C PHE A 72 -12.74 6.84 3.30
N GLU A 73 -12.19 7.06 4.48
CA GLU A 73 -12.92 7.61 5.64
C GLU A 73 -12.92 9.15 5.66
N HIS A 74 -12.05 9.78 4.88
CA HIS A 74 -11.85 11.23 4.85
C HIS A 74 -11.91 11.82 3.43
N PRO A 75 -13.10 11.83 2.79
CA PRO A 75 -13.27 12.45 1.47
C PRO A 75 -12.98 13.95 1.48
N GLU A 76 -13.12 14.64 2.60
CA GLU A 76 -12.86 16.07 2.75
C GLU A 76 -11.37 16.42 2.67
N VAL A 77 -10.48 15.45 2.94
CA VAL A 77 -9.04 15.67 3.03
C VAL A 77 -8.41 15.71 1.63
N GLY A 78 -7.95 16.88 1.23
CA GLY A 78 -7.24 17.13 -0.03
C GLY A 78 -5.71 17.13 0.10
N ALA A 79 -5.17 17.33 1.30
CA ALA A 79 -3.74 17.26 1.55
C ALA A 79 -3.40 16.57 2.88
N VAL A 80 -2.27 15.87 2.91
CA VAL A 80 -1.76 15.13 4.07
C VAL A 80 -0.35 15.61 4.41
N ILE A 81 -0.19 16.19 5.59
CA ILE A 81 1.12 16.53 6.15
C ILE A 81 1.68 15.29 6.84
N LEU A 82 2.76 14.73 6.30
CA LEU A 82 3.58 13.74 6.99
C LEU A 82 4.62 14.45 7.85
N THR A 83 4.66 14.16 9.14
CA THR A 83 5.66 14.75 10.06
C THR A 83 6.07 13.76 11.14
N SER A 84 7.00 14.15 12.01
CA SER A 84 7.36 13.38 13.19
C SER A 84 6.70 13.96 14.43
N GLY A 85 6.15 13.08 15.27
CA GLY A 85 5.71 13.40 16.63
C GLY A 85 6.85 13.50 17.64
N LYS A 86 8.10 13.23 17.25
CA LYS A 86 9.29 13.35 18.11
C LYS A 86 10.04 14.65 17.84
N GLU A 87 10.52 15.31 18.90
CA GLU A 87 11.11 16.65 18.81
C GLU A 87 12.47 16.69 18.09
N ARG A 88 13.25 15.61 18.19
CA ARG A 88 14.68 15.59 17.83
C ARG A 88 15.03 14.77 16.60
N VAL A 89 14.06 14.10 15.99
CA VAL A 89 14.26 13.21 14.84
C VAL A 89 13.00 13.16 14.00
N PHE A 90 13.15 13.20 12.68
CA PHE A 90 12.05 12.88 11.79
C PHE A 90 11.87 11.35 11.74
N CYS A 91 12.85 10.66 11.15
CA CYS A 91 12.88 9.20 11.02
C CYS A 91 14.31 8.73 10.75
N ALA A 92 14.77 7.73 11.49
CA ALA A 92 16.12 7.14 11.35
C ALA A 92 16.19 5.99 10.34
N GLY A 93 15.09 5.69 9.63
CA GLY A 93 15.03 4.64 8.62
C GLY A 93 14.69 3.25 9.17
N ALA A 94 14.83 2.23 8.32
CA ALA A 94 14.60 0.85 8.72
C ALA A 94 15.54 0.45 9.87
N ASN A 95 15.00 -0.19 10.91
CA ASN A 95 15.77 -0.51 12.10
C ASN A 95 16.90 -1.51 11.79
N ILE A 96 18.15 -1.09 12.03
CA ILE A 96 19.34 -1.87 11.67
C ILE A 96 19.43 -3.19 12.43
N ARG A 97 18.99 -3.23 13.70
CA ARG A 97 18.99 -4.47 14.50
C ARG A 97 17.96 -5.46 13.97
N MET A 98 16.75 -4.97 13.63
CA MET A 98 15.72 -5.75 12.95
C MET A 98 16.26 -6.34 11.64
N LEU A 99 16.92 -5.53 10.80
CA LEU A 99 17.55 -6.01 9.58
C LEU A 99 18.65 -7.03 9.89
N GLY A 100 19.52 -6.78 10.87
CA GLY A 100 20.62 -7.69 11.23
C GLY A 100 20.14 -9.10 11.59
N GLN A 101 19.01 -9.23 12.28
CA GLN A 101 18.46 -10.52 12.72
C GLN A 101 17.44 -11.16 11.77
N SER A 102 17.01 -10.46 10.71
CA SER A 102 15.97 -10.94 9.81
C SER A 102 16.50 -11.92 8.77
N SER A 103 15.69 -12.93 8.42
CA SER A 103 15.97 -13.82 7.28
C SER A 103 16.00 -13.04 5.96
N HIS A 104 16.61 -13.64 4.93
CA HIS A 104 16.61 -13.03 3.60
C HIS A 104 15.19 -12.82 3.06
N ALA A 105 14.31 -13.83 3.16
CA ALA A 105 12.92 -13.74 2.72
C ALA A 105 12.15 -12.64 3.45
N TRP A 106 12.35 -12.49 4.77
CA TRP A 106 11.74 -11.42 5.56
C TRP A 106 12.16 -10.03 5.06
N LYS A 107 13.46 -9.81 4.83
CA LYS A 107 13.98 -8.54 4.30
C LYS A 107 13.39 -8.20 2.94
N VAL A 108 13.33 -9.18 2.04
CA VAL A 108 12.76 -8.99 0.69
C VAL A 108 11.27 -8.64 0.77
N ASN A 109 10.50 -9.35 1.61
CA ASN A 109 9.08 -9.04 1.81
C ASN A 109 8.86 -7.67 2.47
N PHE A 110 9.67 -7.33 3.48
CA PHE A 110 9.67 -6.01 4.11
C PHE A 110 9.92 -4.89 3.09
N CYS A 111 10.98 -5.01 2.28
CA CYS A 111 11.27 -4.04 1.22
C CYS A 111 10.12 -3.97 0.21
N LYS A 112 9.55 -5.10 -0.21
CA LYS A 112 8.44 -5.12 -1.18
C LYS A 112 7.20 -4.39 -0.65
N PHE A 113 6.76 -4.74 0.55
CA PHE A 113 5.57 -4.14 1.17
C PHE A 113 5.75 -2.64 1.39
N THR A 114 6.88 -2.23 1.96
CA THR A 114 7.19 -0.80 2.21
C THR A 114 7.30 0.00 0.92
N ASN A 115 7.88 -0.55 -0.14
CA ASN A 115 7.86 0.06 -1.48
C ASN A 115 6.42 0.24 -2.00
N GLU A 116 5.58 -0.78 -1.89
CA GLU A 116 4.17 -0.72 -2.32
C GLU A 116 3.39 0.36 -1.54
N THR A 117 3.61 0.51 -0.22
CA THR A 117 3.03 1.59 0.60
C THR A 117 3.46 2.98 0.10
N ARG A 118 4.74 3.18 -0.23
CA ARG A 118 5.26 4.46 -0.75
C ARG A 118 4.77 4.76 -2.16
N ASN A 119 4.65 3.75 -3.01
CA ASN A 119 4.04 3.91 -4.34
C ASN A 119 2.57 4.33 -4.22
N ALA A 120 1.84 3.83 -3.21
CA ALA A 120 0.44 4.20 -2.97
C ALA A 120 0.27 5.66 -2.48
N ILE A 121 1.30 6.25 -1.84
CA ILE A 121 1.33 7.69 -1.51
C ILE A 121 1.43 8.55 -2.78
N GLU A 122 2.27 8.13 -3.73
CA GLU A 122 2.44 8.82 -5.02
C GLU A 122 1.16 8.73 -5.86
N GLU A 123 0.56 7.54 -5.92
CA GLU A 123 -0.72 7.30 -6.59
C GLU A 123 -1.88 8.06 -5.93
N ALA A 124 -1.86 8.22 -4.60
CA ALA A 124 -2.84 9.08 -3.91
C ALA A 124 -2.74 10.53 -4.39
N SER A 125 -1.51 11.04 -4.54
CA SER A 125 -1.28 12.42 -4.99
C SER A 125 -1.71 12.62 -6.44
N SER A 126 -1.37 11.70 -7.34
CA SER A 126 -1.64 11.83 -8.78
C SER A 126 -3.10 11.50 -9.18
N GLU A 127 -3.66 10.42 -8.60
CA GLU A 127 -4.92 9.83 -9.06
C GLU A 127 -6.07 9.98 -8.04
N SER A 128 -5.78 9.98 -6.72
CA SER A 128 -6.82 10.17 -5.68
C SER A 128 -7.13 11.62 -5.36
N LYS A 129 -6.29 12.53 -5.87
CA LYS A 129 -6.31 13.97 -5.60
C LYS A 129 -6.14 14.29 -4.11
N GLN A 130 -5.45 13.42 -3.38
CA GLN A 130 -5.05 13.64 -2.00
C GLN A 130 -3.53 13.80 -1.98
N VAL A 131 -3.05 15.04 -1.94
CA VAL A 131 -1.62 15.34 -2.10
C VAL A 131 -0.87 15.20 -0.78
N TRP A 132 0.25 14.49 -0.79
CA TRP A 132 1.08 14.32 0.40
C TRP A 132 2.27 15.28 0.39
N LEU A 133 2.57 15.89 1.53
CA LEU A 133 3.77 16.69 1.75
C LEU A 133 4.44 16.29 3.06
N THR A 134 5.76 16.38 3.12
CA THR A 134 6.55 16.06 4.31
C THR A 134 7.09 17.32 4.98
N ALA A 135 6.89 17.41 6.30
CA ALA A 135 7.55 18.38 7.16
C ALA A 135 8.72 17.71 7.89
N VAL A 136 9.93 17.87 7.34
CA VAL A 136 11.17 17.34 7.92
C VAL A 136 11.62 18.27 9.06
N ASN A 137 11.31 17.83 10.27
CA ASN A 137 11.40 18.61 11.51
C ASN A 137 12.56 18.16 12.43
N GLY A 138 13.49 17.36 11.88
CA GLY A 138 14.68 16.80 12.52
C GLY A 138 15.44 15.89 11.54
N PRO A 139 16.55 15.23 11.97
CA PRO A 139 17.28 14.26 11.16
C PRO A 139 16.38 13.23 10.46
N CYS A 140 16.60 13.06 9.15
CA CYS A 140 15.80 12.26 8.24
C CYS A 140 16.74 11.36 7.41
N ALA A 141 16.98 10.15 7.89
CA ALA A 141 18.05 9.29 7.40
C ALA A 141 17.52 7.99 6.77
N GLY A 142 18.17 7.56 5.69
CA GLY A 142 17.89 6.32 4.98
C GLY A 142 16.41 6.19 4.62
N GLY A 143 15.79 5.09 5.07
CA GLY A 143 14.35 4.85 4.91
C GLY A 143 13.41 5.99 5.37
N GLY A 144 13.86 6.87 6.27
CA GLY A 144 13.12 8.09 6.64
C GLY A 144 13.06 9.09 5.50
N TYR A 145 14.18 9.29 4.81
CA TYR A 145 14.21 10.12 3.61
C TYR A 145 13.55 9.41 2.42
N GLU A 146 13.65 8.09 2.30
CA GLU A 146 12.89 7.33 1.29
C GLU A 146 11.36 7.49 1.43
N LEU A 147 10.87 7.59 2.68
CA LEU A 147 9.47 7.93 2.95
C LEU A 147 9.15 9.38 2.54
N ALA A 148 10.00 10.35 2.90
CA ALA A 148 9.82 11.75 2.49
C ALA A 148 9.80 11.90 0.96
N LEU A 149 10.69 11.19 0.26
CA LEU A 149 10.78 11.13 -1.20
C LEU A 149 9.49 10.64 -1.87
N ALA A 150 8.68 9.83 -1.19
CA ALA A 150 7.39 9.38 -1.72
C ALA A 150 6.33 10.49 -1.74
N THR A 151 6.49 11.55 -0.96
CA THR A 151 5.58 12.70 -0.96
C THR A 151 5.84 13.66 -2.13
N GLU A 152 4.87 14.52 -2.43
CA GLU A 152 4.94 15.50 -3.53
C GLU A 152 5.86 16.67 -3.21
N TRP A 153 5.89 17.08 -1.93
CA TRP A 153 6.60 18.28 -1.48
C TRP A 153 7.29 18.07 -0.15
N ILE A 154 8.56 18.45 -0.02
CA ILE A 154 9.37 18.27 1.19
C ILE A 154 9.82 19.65 1.70
N VAL A 155 9.30 20.04 2.86
CA VAL A 155 9.72 21.25 3.58
C VAL A 155 10.61 20.85 4.75
N MET A 156 11.83 21.39 4.79
CA MET A 156 12.83 21.10 5.81
C MET A 156 13.02 22.28 6.77
N ALA A 157 13.20 21.99 8.06
CA ALA A 157 13.71 22.97 9.02
C ALA A 157 15.20 23.29 8.75
N ASP A 158 15.53 24.56 8.64
CA ASP A 158 16.90 25.07 8.63
C ASP A 158 17.28 25.55 10.03
N ASP A 159 17.84 24.64 10.82
CA ASP A 159 18.15 24.84 12.25
C ASP A 159 19.54 24.33 12.65
N GLY A 160 20.39 24.02 11.66
CA GLY A 160 21.73 23.47 11.86
C GLY A 160 21.77 21.99 12.26
N ASN A 161 20.68 21.41 12.76
CA ASN A 161 20.61 20.00 13.19
C ASN A 161 19.93 19.12 12.14
N THR A 162 18.85 19.61 11.53
CA THR A 162 18.03 18.89 10.55
C THR A 162 18.82 18.65 9.26
N ALA A 163 18.84 17.39 8.81
CA ALA A 163 19.50 16.93 7.59
C ALA A 163 18.69 15.81 6.93
N VAL A 164 18.82 15.68 5.61
CA VAL A 164 18.46 14.46 4.88
C VAL A 164 19.72 13.68 4.54
N SER A 165 19.67 12.35 4.62
CA SER A 165 20.80 11.48 4.25
C SER A 165 20.33 10.12 3.73
N LEU A 166 21.18 9.47 2.92
CA LEU A 166 21.04 8.07 2.51
C LEU A 166 22.33 7.31 2.86
N PRO A 167 22.56 6.98 4.14
CA PRO A 167 23.82 6.42 4.60
C PRO A 167 23.89 4.88 4.44
N GLU A 168 22.96 4.25 3.72
CA GLU A 168 22.84 2.80 3.59
C GLU A 168 24.11 2.13 3.06
N VAL A 169 24.79 2.76 2.09
CA VAL A 169 26.03 2.20 1.51
C VAL A 169 27.17 2.24 2.54
N PRO A 170 27.56 3.40 3.11
CA PRO A 170 28.68 3.45 4.06
C PRO A 170 28.40 2.75 5.39
N LEU A 171 27.17 2.79 5.91
CA LEU A 171 26.85 2.23 7.23
C LEU A 171 26.41 0.76 7.21
N LEU A 172 25.73 0.32 6.15
CA LEU A 172 25.03 -0.97 6.12
C LEU A 172 25.49 -1.89 4.98
N ALA A 173 26.30 -1.38 4.06
CA ALA A 173 26.70 -2.09 2.83
C ALA A 173 25.49 -2.59 2.01
N VAL A 174 24.40 -1.81 2.01
CA VAL A 174 23.19 -2.05 1.20
C VAL A 174 22.78 -0.76 0.50
N LEU A 175 21.79 -0.84 -0.39
CA LEU A 175 21.26 0.32 -1.09
C LEU A 175 20.06 0.91 -0.34
N PRO A 176 19.73 2.20 -0.60
CA PRO A 176 18.40 2.76 -0.36
C PRO A 176 17.35 2.01 -1.18
N GLY A 177 16.89 0.88 -0.62
CA GLY A 177 16.13 -0.16 -1.30
C GLY A 177 14.61 0.04 -1.26
N THR A 178 14.13 1.05 -0.55
CA THR A 178 12.71 1.44 -0.51
C THR A 178 12.38 2.49 -1.58
N GLY A 179 13.04 2.34 -2.74
CA GLY A 179 12.92 3.23 -3.89
C GLY A 179 13.69 4.54 -3.76
N GLY A 180 14.58 4.68 -2.77
CA GLY A 180 15.36 5.89 -2.52
C GLY A 180 16.16 6.34 -3.73
N LEU A 181 16.97 5.46 -4.31
CA LEU A 181 17.78 5.79 -5.49
C LEU A 181 16.91 6.13 -6.72
N THR A 182 15.85 5.35 -6.95
CA THR A 182 14.92 5.59 -8.06
C THR A 182 14.24 6.95 -7.92
N ARG A 183 13.72 7.30 -6.74
CA ARG A 183 13.12 8.62 -6.51
C ARG A 183 14.15 9.74 -6.58
N LEU A 184 15.37 9.52 -6.10
CA LEU A 184 16.45 10.52 -6.17
C LEU A 184 16.78 10.90 -7.63
N ILE A 185 16.84 9.93 -8.53
CA ILE A 185 17.14 10.17 -9.95
C ILE A 185 15.90 10.52 -10.76
N ASP A 186 14.83 9.73 -10.65
CA ASP A 186 13.69 9.81 -11.56
C ASP A 186 12.64 10.83 -11.11
N LYS A 187 12.50 11.06 -9.80
CA LYS A 187 11.54 12.04 -9.25
C LYS A 187 12.20 13.38 -8.94
N ARG A 188 13.26 13.37 -8.12
CA ARG A 188 13.97 14.58 -7.67
C ARG A 188 14.93 15.14 -8.73
N LYS A 189 15.27 14.35 -9.75
CA LYS A 189 16.19 14.74 -10.84
C LYS A 189 17.57 15.20 -10.33
N VAL A 190 18.04 14.62 -9.23
CA VAL A 190 19.35 14.94 -8.69
C VAL A 190 20.43 14.48 -9.67
N ARG A 191 21.41 15.37 -9.94
CA ARG A 191 22.55 15.04 -10.80
C ARG A 191 23.30 13.83 -10.24
N ARG A 192 23.64 12.86 -11.08
CA ARG A 192 24.12 11.53 -10.64
C ARG A 192 25.36 11.56 -9.75
N ASP A 193 26.29 12.48 -9.99
CA ASP A 193 27.48 12.69 -9.17
C ASP A 193 27.17 13.31 -7.79
N ARG A 194 26.18 14.21 -7.71
CA ARG A 194 25.66 14.69 -6.43
C ARG A 194 24.94 13.58 -5.67
N ALA A 195 24.20 12.73 -6.39
CA ALA A 195 23.54 11.56 -5.82
C ALA A 195 24.55 10.54 -5.30
N ASP A 196 25.65 10.28 -6.03
CA ASP A 196 26.74 9.43 -5.59
C ASP A 196 27.37 9.93 -4.28
N PHE A 197 27.78 11.21 -4.24
CA PHE A 197 28.29 11.83 -3.02
C PHE A 197 27.28 11.74 -1.87
N PHE A 198 26.00 12.01 -2.14
CA PHE A 198 24.94 11.96 -1.15
C PHE A 198 24.69 10.55 -0.59
N CYS A 199 24.86 9.51 -1.40
CA CYS A 199 24.63 8.11 -1.00
C CYS A 199 25.89 7.44 -0.42
N THR A 200 27.05 8.10 -0.47
CA THR A 200 28.34 7.59 0.01
C THR A 200 28.90 8.39 1.19
N THR A 201 28.10 9.30 1.75
CA THR A 201 28.42 10.10 2.94
C THR A 201 27.36 9.93 4.02
N GLU A 202 27.76 10.00 5.29
CA GLU A 202 26.86 9.71 6.43
C GLU A 202 26.15 10.97 6.95
N GLU A 203 26.83 12.12 6.89
CA GLU A 203 26.43 13.36 7.54
C GLU A 203 25.21 14.03 6.89
N GLY A 204 24.93 13.69 5.63
CA GLY A 204 23.81 14.20 4.87
C GLY A 204 23.96 15.66 4.41
N VAL A 205 22.84 16.23 3.97
CA VAL A 205 22.74 17.58 3.41
C VAL A 205 21.65 18.36 4.14
N LYS A 206 21.94 19.64 4.40
CA LYS A 206 21.13 20.55 5.23
C LYS A 206 20.80 21.84 4.47
N GLY A 207 19.76 22.54 4.94
CA GLY A 207 19.48 23.94 4.60
C GLY A 207 19.47 24.22 3.09
N ALA A 208 20.06 25.36 2.71
CA ALA A 208 20.10 25.82 1.32
C ALA A 208 20.72 24.81 0.33
N ARG A 209 21.73 24.04 0.76
CA ARG A 209 22.36 23.02 -0.10
C ARG A 209 21.39 21.89 -0.44
N ALA A 210 20.49 21.52 0.47
CA ALA A 210 19.48 20.50 0.21
C ALA A 210 18.52 20.93 -0.90
N VAL A 211 18.14 22.21 -0.91
CA VAL A 211 17.30 22.82 -1.96
C VAL A 211 18.07 22.91 -3.28
N GLU A 212 19.31 23.43 -3.25
CA GLU A 212 20.17 23.58 -4.44
C GLU A 212 20.44 22.25 -5.16
N TRP A 213 20.47 21.15 -4.39
CA TRP A 213 20.68 19.81 -4.92
C TRP A 213 19.38 19.08 -5.26
N SER A 214 18.23 19.75 -5.12
CA SER A 214 16.89 19.20 -5.36
C SER A 214 16.51 18.03 -4.44
N LEU A 215 17.17 17.92 -3.28
CA LEU A 215 16.88 16.91 -2.26
C LEU A 215 15.59 17.26 -1.49
N VAL A 216 15.35 18.54 -1.26
CA VAL A 216 14.10 19.06 -0.68
C VAL A 216 13.61 20.23 -1.51
N ASP A 217 12.35 20.62 -1.34
CA ASP A 217 11.73 21.69 -2.11
C ASP A 217 11.92 23.04 -1.43
N GLU A 218 11.81 23.07 -0.10
CA GLU A 218 11.97 24.28 0.70
C GLU A 218 12.80 23.97 1.96
N ALA A 219 13.66 24.92 2.35
CA ALA A 219 14.31 24.94 3.66
C ALA A 219 13.99 26.28 4.33
N VAL A 220 13.37 26.23 5.51
CA VAL A 220 12.88 27.42 6.23
C VAL A 220 13.34 27.41 7.68
N PRO A 221 13.56 28.58 8.32
CA PRO A 221 13.88 28.62 9.74
C PRO A 221 12.88 27.79 10.56
N ARG A 222 13.37 27.07 11.58
CA ARG A 222 12.54 26.23 12.47
C ARG A 222 11.23 26.87 12.92
N SER A 223 11.30 28.16 13.29
CA SER A 223 10.16 28.95 13.76
C SER A 223 9.06 29.15 12.72
N ARG A 224 9.38 29.04 11.42
CA ARG A 224 8.44 29.17 10.30
C ARG A 224 7.98 27.84 9.71
N LEU A 225 8.56 26.71 10.11
CA LEU A 225 8.25 25.40 9.53
C LEU A 225 6.75 25.09 9.56
N ALA A 226 6.12 25.22 10.75
CA ALA A 226 4.70 24.90 10.91
C ALA A 226 3.80 25.79 10.06
N GLU A 227 4.09 27.09 10.00
CA GLU A 227 3.37 28.06 9.17
C GLU A 227 3.50 27.72 7.68
N THR A 228 4.73 27.53 7.19
CA THR A 228 5.00 27.22 5.78
C THR A 228 4.34 25.91 5.35
N VAL A 229 4.47 24.85 6.15
CA VAL A 229 3.87 23.55 5.85
C VAL A 229 2.34 23.66 5.81
N THR A 230 1.73 24.35 6.78
CA THR A 230 0.28 24.55 6.82
C THR A 230 -0.20 25.34 5.61
N GLN A 231 0.54 26.39 5.23
CA GLN A 231 0.24 27.18 4.03
C GLN A 231 0.29 26.30 2.77
N ARG A 232 1.37 25.54 2.56
CA ARG A 232 1.52 24.63 1.41
C ARG A 232 0.44 23.58 1.37
N ALA A 233 0.12 22.96 2.52
CA ALA A 233 -0.95 21.98 2.62
C ALA A 233 -2.31 22.57 2.20
N ARG A 234 -2.63 23.80 2.63
CA ARG A 234 -3.86 24.51 2.22
C ARG A 234 -3.87 24.85 0.73
N GLU A 235 -2.74 25.30 0.17
CA GLU A 235 -2.60 25.57 -1.26
C GLU A 235 -2.80 24.31 -2.11
N LEU A 236 -2.28 23.16 -1.66
CA LEU A 236 -2.48 21.86 -2.31
C LEU A 236 -3.92 21.37 -2.16
N ALA A 237 -4.49 21.44 -0.96
CA ALA A 237 -5.87 21.08 -0.69
C ALA A 237 -6.91 21.98 -1.38
N ALA A 238 -6.53 23.17 -1.84
CA ALA A 238 -7.39 24.03 -2.66
C ALA A 238 -7.51 23.54 -4.11
N LYS A 239 -6.57 22.73 -4.61
CA LYS A 239 -6.53 22.20 -5.99
C LYS A 239 -7.19 20.83 -6.13
N THR A 240 -7.60 20.21 -5.03
CA THR A 240 -8.26 18.90 -5.05
C THR A 240 -9.67 18.98 -5.63
N ASP A 241 -10.12 17.91 -6.27
CA ASP A 241 -11.52 17.71 -6.65
C ASP A 241 -12.29 16.86 -5.63
N ARG A 242 -11.64 16.43 -4.54
CA ARG A 242 -12.27 15.63 -3.50
C ARG A 242 -13.39 16.42 -2.80
N PRO A 243 -14.54 15.80 -2.49
CA PRO A 243 -15.69 16.51 -1.98
C PRO A 243 -15.55 16.89 -0.50
N ARG A 244 -15.69 18.18 -0.19
CA ARG A 244 -15.56 18.73 1.17
C ARG A 244 -16.68 18.32 2.14
N ALA A 245 -17.84 17.91 1.63
CA ALA A 245 -19.05 17.64 2.42
C ALA A 245 -19.59 16.21 2.24
N ALA A 246 -18.83 15.33 1.57
CA ALA A 246 -19.22 13.93 1.47
C ALA A 246 -19.01 13.20 2.80
N ARG A 247 -19.82 12.17 3.04
CA ARG A 247 -19.62 11.26 4.16
C ARG A 247 -18.53 10.24 3.79
N GLY A 248 -17.55 10.05 4.66
CA GLY A 248 -16.56 8.99 4.51
C GLY A 248 -17.14 7.59 4.66
N VAL A 249 -16.43 6.60 4.13
CA VAL A 249 -16.76 5.19 4.18
C VAL A 249 -15.88 4.49 5.21
N ALA A 250 -16.46 4.18 6.38
CA ALA A 250 -15.78 3.44 7.43
C ALA A 250 -15.30 2.06 6.90
N LEU A 251 -13.99 1.82 6.97
CA LEU A 251 -13.40 0.53 6.62
C LEU A 251 -13.54 -0.42 7.82
N THR A 252 -14.72 -1.03 7.93
CA THR A 252 -15.06 -1.95 9.04
C THR A 252 -14.08 -3.13 9.13
N PRO A 253 -13.82 -3.69 10.33
CA PRO A 253 -12.90 -4.82 10.49
C PRO A 253 -13.18 -5.96 9.49
N LEU A 254 -12.11 -6.45 8.86
CA LEU A 254 -12.21 -7.49 7.85
C LEU A 254 -12.44 -8.86 8.50
N ALA A 255 -13.59 -9.47 8.21
CA ALA A 255 -13.91 -10.82 8.65
C ALA A 255 -13.07 -11.84 7.88
N ARG A 256 -12.14 -12.49 8.59
CA ARG A 256 -11.29 -13.58 8.08
C ARG A 256 -11.32 -14.75 9.04
N THR A 257 -11.58 -15.94 8.52
CA THR A 257 -11.44 -17.20 9.25
C THR A 257 -10.26 -17.99 8.67
N ILE A 258 -9.39 -18.50 9.54
CA ILE A 258 -8.31 -19.41 9.16
C ILE A 258 -8.52 -20.72 9.93
N GLU A 259 -8.81 -21.80 9.21
CA GLU A 259 -9.09 -23.13 9.74
C GLU A 259 -8.22 -24.17 9.04
N GLY A 260 -7.09 -24.51 9.68
CA GLY A 260 -6.09 -25.40 9.10
C GLY A 260 -5.58 -24.88 7.74
N ASP A 261 -5.90 -25.60 6.68
CA ASP A 261 -5.49 -25.29 5.31
C ASP A 261 -6.52 -24.46 4.54
N ARG A 262 -7.44 -23.78 5.24
CA ARG A 262 -8.47 -22.94 4.62
C ARG A 262 -8.44 -21.53 5.19
N ILE A 263 -8.43 -20.55 4.30
CA ILE A 263 -8.61 -19.13 4.63
C ILE A 263 -9.88 -18.67 3.91
N ALA A 264 -10.82 -18.06 4.63
CA ALA A 264 -12.07 -17.62 4.04
C ALA A 264 -12.47 -16.21 4.49
N TYR A 265 -13.09 -15.52 3.55
CA TYR A 265 -13.72 -14.21 3.66
C TYR A 265 -15.13 -14.31 3.06
N THR A 266 -15.80 -13.18 2.82
CA THR A 266 -17.16 -13.17 2.27
C THR A 266 -17.19 -13.58 0.80
N HIS A 267 -16.27 -13.03 0.00
CA HIS A 267 -16.21 -13.22 -1.45
C HIS A 267 -14.96 -13.97 -1.91
N VAL A 268 -13.91 -13.99 -1.10
CA VAL A 268 -12.66 -14.70 -1.38
C VAL A 268 -12.50 -15.91 -0.48
N ARG A 269 -12.03 -17.02 -1.05
CA ARG A 269 -11.59 -18.19 -0.29
C ARG A 269 -10.28 -18.72 -0.83
N CYS A 270 -9.47 -19.30 0.04
CA CYS A 270 -8.21 -19.94 -0.30
C CYS A 270 -8.12 -21.31 0.35
N ALA A 271 -7.80 -22.33 -0.44
CA ALA A 271 -7.43 -23.65 0.06
C ALA A 271 -5.95 -23.89 -0.19
N LEU A 272 -5.22 -24.32 0.84
CA LEU A 272 -3.79 -24.58 0.79
C LEU A 272 -3.55 -26.08 0.63
N ASP A 273 -2.89 -26.48 -0.45
CA ASP A 273 -2.28 -27.81 -0.56
C ASP A 273 -0.79 -27.67 -0.22
N ARG A 274 -0.47 -27.82 1.07
CA ARG A 274 0.91 -27.70 1.57
C ARG A 274 1.83 -28.78 1.02
N ARG A 275 1.29 -29.95 0.64
CA ARG A 275 2.08 -31.05 0.05
C ARG A 275 2.54 -30.69 -1.36
N ARG A 276 1.68 -30.03 -2.13
CA ARG A 276 1.98 -29.59 -3.51
C ARG A 276 2.54 -28.18 -3.59
N GLY A 277 2.49 -27.41 -2.51
CA GLY A 277 2.91 -26.00 -2.48
C GLY A 277 1.96 -25.07 -3.22
N ILE A 278 0.64 -25.35 -3.18
CA ILE A 278 -0.38 -24.65 -3.98
C ILE A 278 -1.37 -23.91 -3.06
N ALA A 279 -1.69 -22.66 -3.41
CA ALA A 279 -2.87 -21.94 -2.91
C ALA A 279 -3.92 -21.86 -4.02
N GLU A 280 -5.07 -22.51 -3.84
CA GLU A 280 -6.22 -22.36 -4.72
C GLU A 280 -7.10 -21.23 -4.22
N ILE A 281 -7.12 -20.12 -4.96
CA ILE A 281 -7.83 -18.89 -4.60
C ILE A 281 -9.07 -18.77 -5.47
N THR A 282 -10.25 -18.74 -4.86
CA THR A 282 -11.51 -18.53 -5.58
C THR A 282 -12.14 -17.21 -5.17
N THR A 283 -12.48 -16.38 -6.17
CA THR A 283 -13.24 -15.14 -5.98
C THR A 283 -14.66 -15.30 -6.52
N ALA A 284 -15.65 -15.08 -5.65
CA ALA A 284 -17.06 -15.17 -6.02
C ALA A 284 -17.58 -13.83 -6.57
N ALA A 285 -18.35 -13.92 -7.65
CA ALA A 285 -19.11 -12.79 -8.19
C ALA A 285 -20.15 -12.30 -7.18
N PRO A 286 -20.59 -11.03 -7.29
CA PRO A 286 -21.51 -10.45 -6.33
C PRO A 286 -22.97 -10.81 -6.58
N ALA A 287 -23.83 -10.23 -5.75
CA ALA A 287 -25.20 -9.93 -6.11
C ALA A 287 -25.27 -8.77 -7.13
N ALA A 288 -26.47 -8.45 -7.61
CA ALA A 288 -26.71 -7.34 -8.53
C ALA A 288 -26.08 -6.02 -8.03
N PRO A 289 -25.55 -5.16 -8.92
CA PRO A 289 -24.97 -3.89 -8.51
C PRO A 289 -26.03 -2.96 -7.92
N PRO A 290 -25.62 -2.02 -7.03
CA PRO A 290 -26.48 -0.91 -6.65
C PRO A 290 -26.85 -0.06 -7.88
N ALA A 291 -27.96 0.67 -7.79
CA ALA A 291 -28.52 1.41 -8.93
C ALA A 291 -27.63 2.56 -9.42
N ASP A 292 -26.87 3.19 -8.51
CA ASP A 292 -26.10 4.40 -8.79
C ASP A 292 -24.94 4.56 -7.77
N PRO A 293 -24.05 5.56 -7.94
CA PRO A 293 -22.94 5.79 -7.01
C PRO A 293 -23.37 6.10 -5.57
N ALA A 294 -24.53 6.72 -5.35
CA ALA A 294 -25.01 7.03 -4.01
C ALA A 294 -25.43 5.74 -3.26
N ALA A 295 -26.09 4.82 -3.96
CA ALA A 295 -26.43 3.50 -3.45
C ALA A 295 -25.16 2.65 -3.22
N ALA A 296 -24.12 2.78 -4.05
CA ALA A 296 -22.82 2.17 -3.80
C ALA A 296 -22.16 2.72 -2.53
N LEU A 297 -22.15 4.04 -2.36
CA LEU A 297 -21.61 4.71 -1.16
C LEU A 297 -22.36 4.26 0.10
N ALA A 298 -23.69 4.08 0.02
CA ALA A 298 -24.51 3.60 1.13
C ALA A 298 -24.18 2.16 1.56
N GLN A 299 -23.69 1.31 0.65
CA GLN A 299 -23.18 -0.03 1.01
C GLN A 299 -21.81 0.05 1.71
N GLY A 300 -21.07 1.14 1.54
CA GLY A 300 -19.80 1.39 2.21
C GLY A 300 -18.78 0.28 1.96
N ALA A 301 -18.14 -0.22 3.03
CA ALA A 301 -17.16 -1.30 2.95
C ALA A 301 -17.72 -2.65 2.44
N ALA A 302 -19.04 -2.82 2.42
CA ALA A 302 -19.71 -4.00 1.86
C ALA A 302 -20.01 -3.86 0.36
N PHE A 303 -19.75 -2.70 -0.26
CA PHE A 303 -19.81 -2.56 -1.71
C PHE A 303 -18.82 -3.54 -2.34
N TRP A 304 -19.33 -4.48 -3.14
CA TRP A 304 -18.56 -5.67 -3.53
C TRP A 304 -17.17 -5.41 -4.12
N PRO A 305 -16.97 -4.46 -5.07
CA PRO A 305 -15.63 -4.23 -5.61
C PRO A 305 -14.63 -3.77 -4.53
N LEU A 306 -15.10 -3.00 -3.53
CA LEU A 306 -14.29 -2.62 -2.36
C LEU A 306 -14.04 -3.81 -1.44
N ALA A 307 -15.07 -4.61 -1.15
CA ALA A 307 -14.94 -5.79 -0.30
C ALA A 307 -13.94 -6.79 -0.89
N VAL A 308 -14.04 -7.11 -2.18
CA VAL A 308 -13.11 -8.01 -2.88
C VAL A 308 -11.68 -7.44 -2.90
N ALA A 309 -11.50 -6.14 -3.14
CA ALA A 309 -10.18 -5.53 -3.08
C ALA A 309 -9.53 -5.75 -1.70
N ARG A 310 -10.26 -5.49 -0.63
CA ARG A 310 -9.78 -5.66 0.76
C ARG A 310 -9.47 -7.12 1.11
N GLU A 311 -10.35 -8.03 0.71
CA GLU A 311 -10.20 -9.47 0.97
C GLU A 311 -9.01 -10.07 0.20
N LEU A 312 -8.87 -9.73 -1.09
CA LEU A 312 -7.73 -10.18 -1.91
C LEU A 312 -6.42 -9.60 -1.41
N ASP A 313 -6.37 -8.31 -1.07
CA ASP A 313 -5.17 -7.67 -0.55
C ASP A 313 -4.68 -8.33 0.74
N ASP A 314 -5.59 -8.52 1.71
CA ASP A 314 -5.26 -9.20 2.96
C ASP A 314 -4.80 -10.65 2.73
N LEU A 315 -5.45 -11.40 1.84
CA LEU A 315 -5.02 -12.75 1.49
C LEU A 315 -3.63 -12.75 0.82
N ILE A 316 -3.37 -11.86 -0.14
CA ILE A 316 -2.08 -11.74 -0.84
C ILE A 316 -0.98 -11.44 0.17
N LEU A 317 -1.19 -10.49 1.08
CA LEU A 317 -0.24 -10.12 2.12
C LEU A 317 0.00 -11.27 3.11
N HIS A 318 -1.06 -11.98 3.49
CA HIS A 318 -0.98 -13.18 4.32
C HIS A 318 -0.13 -14.27 3.64
N LEU A 319 -0.45 -14.63 2.39
CA LEU A 319 0.25 -15.69 1.65
C LEU A 319 1.72 -15.33 1.38
N ARG A 320 2.01 -14.07 1.03
CA ARG A 320 3.39 -13.60 0.81
C ARG A 320 4.25 -13.75 2.06
N THR A 321 3.68 -13.43 3.22
CA THR A 321 4.44 -13.24 4.47
C THR A 321 4.47 -14.50 5.33
N ASN A 322 3.38 -15.26 5.37
CA ASN A 322 3.20 -16.38 6.30
C ASN A 322 3.32 -17.74 5.60
N GLU A 323 3.15 -17.80 4.28
CA GLU A 323 3.13 -19.05 3.50
C GLU A 323 4.29 -19.11 2.49
N GLU A 324 5.52 -19.09 3.02
CA GLU A 324 6.76 -19.08 2.21
C GLU A 324 6.91 -20.33 1.32
N GLN A 325 6.40 -21.49 1.77
CA GLN A 325 6.49 -22.76 1.04
C GLN A 325 5.42 -22.94 -0.04
N ILE A 326 4.40 -22.09 -0.06
CA ILE A 326 3.34 -22.12 -1.07
C ILE A 326 3.81 -21.31 -2.28
N GLY A 327 4.39 -21.98 -3.27
CA GLY A 327 5.04 -21.36 -4.43
C GLY A 327 4.14 -21.06 -5.62
N LEU A 328 2.97 -21.72 -5.73
CA LEU A 328 2.02 -21.55 -6.83
C LEU A 328 0.67 -21.05 -6.31
N TRP A 329 0.17 -19.97 -6.88
CA TRP A 329 -1.19 -19.49 -6.68
C TRP A 329 -2.05 -19.83 -7.90
N VAL A 330 -3.23 -20.37 -7.67
CA VAL A 330 -4.17 -20.78 -8.72
C VAL A 330 -5.45 -19.99 -8.54
N PHE A 331 -5.70 -19.01 -9.40
CA PHE A 331 -6.92 -18.23 -9.40
C PHE A 331 -8.06 -18.95 -10.12
N ARG A 332 -9.23 -18.89 -9.47
CA ARG A 332 -10.52 -19.36 -9.96
C ARG A 332 -11.56 -18.28 -9.66
N THR A 333 -12.64 -18.29 -10.41
CA THR A 333 -13.80 -17.42 -10.16
C THR A 333 -15.07 -18.25 -10.17
N THR A 334 -16.13 -17.79 -9.52
CA THR A 334 -17.45 -18.45 -9.53
C THR A 334 -18.58 -17.45 -9.53
N GLY A 335 -19.64 -17.69 -10.30
CA GLY A 335 -20.85 -16.86 -10.32
C GLY A 335 -21.23 -16.41 -11.73
N ALA A 336 -22.03 -15.34 -11.83
CA ALA A 336 -22.54 -14.85 -13.11
C ALA A 336 -21.68 -13.71 -13.68
N ALA A 337 -21.16 -13.89 -14.89
CA ALA A 337 -20.30 -12.91 -15.57
C ALA A 337 -21.01 -11.58 -15.84
N ASP A 338 -22.29 -11.64 -16.21
CA ASP A 338 -23.19 -10.52 -16.45
C ASP A 338 -23.37 -9.62 -15.23
N VAL A 339 -23.27 -10.18 -14.02
CA VAL A 339 -23.28 -9.39 -12.79
C VAL A 339 -21.96 -8.63 -12.60
N VAL A 340 -20.81 -9.28 -12.89
CA VAL A 340 -19.50 -8.61 -12.84
C VAL A 340 -19.42 -7.46 -13.83
N GLU A 341 -19.89 -7.68 -15.07
CA GLU A 341 -19.99 -6.64 -16.10
C GLU A 341 -20.87 -5.47 -15.67
N ALA A 342 -21.95 -5.72 -14.93
CA ALA A 342 -22.83 -4.67 -14.43
C ALA A 342 -22.16 -3.82 -13.33
N HIS A 343 -21.38 -4.43 -12.43
CA HIS A 343 -20.55 -3.69 -11.47
C HIS A 343 -19.45 -2.86 -12.16
N ASP A 344 -18.79 -3.40 -13.19
CA ASP A 344 -17.79 -2.66 -13.97
C ASP A 344 -18.40 -1.43 -14.65
N ARG A 345 -19.60 -1.56 -15.22
CA ARG A 345 -20.30 -0.42 -15.83
C ARG A 345 -20.58 0.67 -14.81
N LEU A 346 -20.96 0.33 -13.58
CA LEU A 346 -21.12 1.31 -12.50
C LEU A 346 -19.77 1.92 -12.10
N LEU A 347 -18.73 1.10 -11.88
CA LEU A 347 -17.44 1.56 -11.39
C LEU A 347 -16.73 2.50 -12.39
N LEU A 348 -16.89 2.24 -13.69
CA LEU A 348 -16.20 2.97 -14.76
C LEU A 348 -17.07 4.04 -15.42
N GLY A 349 -18.39 3.94 -15.32
CA GLY A 349 -19.33 4.90 -15.90
C GLY A 349 -19.36 6.26 -15.20
N HIS A 350 -18.74 6.38 -14.02
CA HIS A 350 -18.80 7.58 -13.17
C HIS A 350 -17.40 8.07 -12.75
N PRO A 351 -16.54 8.51 -13.70
CA PRO A 351 -15.15 8.86 -13.41
C PRO A 351 -14.96 10.04 -12.44
N GLY A 352 -15.97 10.89 -12.28
CA GLY A 352 -15.98 12.02 -11.36
C GLY A 352 -16.43 11.69 -9.93
N ASP A 353 -16.90 10.47 -9.67
CA ASP A 353 -17.30 10.05 -8.32
C ASP A 353 -16.06 9.67 -7.50
N TRP A 354 -15.88 10.33 -6.35
CA TRP A 354 -14.69 10.13 -5.52
C TRP A 354 -14.60 8.72 -4.95
N PHE A 355 -15.72 8.12 -4.53
CA PHE A 355 -15.74 6.83 -3.86
C PHE A 355 -15.46 5.72 -4.87
N LEU A 356 -16.15 5.74 -6.01
CA LEU A 356 -15.91 4.78 -7.09
C LEU A 356 -14.48 4.91 -7.64
N ARG A 357 -13.93 6.13 -7.69
CA ARG A 357 -12.51 6.34 -8.01
C ARG A 357 -11.60 5.65 -6.99
N GLU A 358 -11.79 5.85 -5.69
CA GLU A 358 -10.96 5.18 -4.67
C GLU A 358 -11.06 3.66 -4.73
N VAL A 359 -12.25 3.12 -4.97
CA VAL A 359 -12.47 1.68 -5.12
C VAL A 359 -11.70 1.12 -6.33
N ARG A 360 -11.78 1.79 -7.49
CA ARG A 360 -11.02 1.41 -8.69
C ARG A 360 -9.52 1.45 -8.45
N LEU A 361 -9.04 2.50 -7.79
CA LEU A 361 -7.63 2.66 -7.46
C LEU A 361 -7.16 1.58 -6.48
N TYR A 362 -7.99 1.19 -5.50
CA TYR A 362 -7.63 0.10 -4.62
C TYR A 362 -7.54 -1.23 -5.37
N LEU A 363 -8.51 -1.55 -6.25
CA LEU A 363 -8.41 -2.72 -7.13
C LEU A 363 -7.13 -2.70 -7.97
N LYS A 364 -6.78 -1.56 -8.58
CA LYS A 364 -5.52 -1.37 -9.33
C LYS A 364 -4.30 -1.75 -8.47
N ARG A 365 -4.22 -1.24 -7.24
CA ARG A 365 -3.10 -1.56 -6.33
C ARG A 365 -3.04 -3.05 -6.00
N VAL A 366 -4.18 -3.67 -5.72
CA VAL A 366 -4.25 -5.09 -5.35
C VAL A 366 -3.85 -6.00 -6.51
N LEU A 367 -4.35 -5.70 -7.72
CA LEU A 367 -3.98 -6.42 -8.93
C LEU A 367 -2.48 -6.29 -9.20
N LYS A 368 -1.90 -5.09 -9.09
CA LYS A 368 -0.45 -4.87 -9.23
C LYS A 368 0.39 -5.65 -8.22
N ARG A 369 -0.13 -5.92 -7.02
CA ARG A 369 0.57 -6.80 -6.06
C ARG A 369 0.64 -8.24 -6.60
N ILE A 370 -0.29 -8.70 -7.42
CA ILE A 370 -0.20 -10.04 -8.02
C ILE A 370 1.04 -10.11 -8.92
N ASP A 371 1.23 -9.14 -9.82
CA ASP A 371 2.34 -9.13 -10.80
C ASP A 371 3.73 -9.11 -10.14
N VAL A 372 3.89 -8.40 -9.03
CA VAL A 372 5.18 -8.29 -8.32
C VAL A 372 5.31 -9.31 -7.18
N SER A 373 4.36 -10.23 -7.03
CA SER A 373 4.48 -11.34 -6.09
C SER A 373 5.55 -12.32 -6.53
N SER A 374 6.37 -12.79 -5.60
CA SER A 374 7.40 -13.81 -5.88
C SER A 374 6.78 -15.20 -5.80
N ARG A 375 5.77 -15.45 -6.63
CA ARG A 375 4.97 -16.68 -6.72
C ARG A 375 4.64 -16.92 -8.19
N SER A 376 4.60 -18.17 -8.61
CA SER A 376 3.97 -18.48 -9.89
C SER A 376 2.47 -18.32 -9.76
N VAL A 377 1.82 -17.81 -10.80
CA VAL A 377 0.39 -17.53 -10.82
C VAL A 377 -0.25 -18.21 -12.03
N PHE A 378 -1.17 -19.13 -11.78
CA PHE A 378 -2.02 -19.73 -12.81
C PHE A 378 -3.46 -19.25 -12.66
N ALA A 379 -4.19 -19.16 -13.75
CA ALA A 379 -5.65 -19.06 -13.73
C ALA A 379 -6.30 -20.26 -14.44
N LEU A 380 -7.33 -20.83 -13.82
CA LEU A 380 -8.08 -21.95 -14.38
C LEU A 380 -9.51 -21.51 -14.70
N ILE A 381 -9.78 -21.38 -15.99
CA ILE A 381 -11.03 -20.88 -16.57
C ILE A 381 -11.88 -22.10 -16.94
N GLU A 382 -12.80 -22.48 -16.05
CA GLU A 382 -13.60 -23.70 -16.13
C GLU A 382 -15.10 -23.39 -16.22
N PRO A 383 -15.96 -24.34 -16.67
CA PRO A 383 -17.41 -24.20 -16.62
C PRO A 383 -17.89 -23.73 -15.23
N GLY A 384 -18.72 -22.70 -15.21
CA GLY A 384 -19.24 -22.07 -13.97
C GLY A 384 -18.34 -20.97 -13.39
N SER A 385 -17.17 -20.72 -14.00
CA SER A 385 -16.36 -19.54 -13.70
C SER A 385 -16.92 -18.26 -14.35
N CYS A 386 -16.49 -17.11 -13.83
CA CYS A 386 -16.92 -15.79 -14.25
C CYS A 386 -15.71 -14.85 -14.43
N PHE A 387 -14.74 -15.27 -15.24
CA PHE A 387 -13.62 -14.42 -15.66
C PHE A 387 -14.12 -13.35 -16.63
N ALA A 388 -14.73 -12.31 -16.07
CA ALA A 388 -15.30 -11.18 -16.77
C ALA A 388 -14.78 -9.88 -16.17
N GLY A 389 -14.48 -8.90 -17.03
CA GLY A 389 -14.20 -7.54 -16.60
C GLY A 389 -13.11 -7.46 -15.54
N THR A 390 -13.38 -6.82 -14.40
CA THR A 390 -12.43 -6.76 -13.27
C THR A 390 -11.91 -8.13 -12.81
N LEU A 391 -12.73 -9.20 -12.81
CA LEU A 391 -12.26 -10.54 -12.41
C LEU A 391 -11.42 -11.23 -13.49
N LEU A 392 -11.53 -10.80 -14.75
CA LEU A 392 -10.68 -11.30 -15.83
C LEU A 392 -9.21 -10.88 -15.62
N GLU A 393 -8.95 -9.78 -14.93
CA GLU A 393 -7.58 -9.35 -14.59
C GLU A 393 -6.78 -10.42 -13.83
N LEU A 394 -7.45 -11.27 -13.04
CA LEU A 394 -6.79 -12.39 -12.35
C LEU A 394 -6.19 -13.41 -13.32
N ALA A 395 -6.78 -13.57 -14.51
CA ALA A 395 -6.25 -14.41 -15.57
C ALA A 395 -5.25 -13.66 -16.46
N LEU A 396 -5.36 -12.34 -16.60
CA LEU A 396 -4.41 -11.54 -17.38
C LEU A 396 -3.09 -11.32 -16.63
N ALA A 397 -3.12 -11.23 -15.30
CA ALA A 397 -1.94 -11.17 -14.43
C ALA A 397 -1.27 -12.53 -14.21
N ALA A 398 -1.89 -13.63 -14.64
CA ALA A 398 -1.35 -14.96 -14.46
C ALA A 398 -0.19 -15.24 -15.45
N ASP A 399 0.86 -15.92 -14.98
CA ASP A 399 1.92 -16.45 -15.84
C ASP A 399 1.34 -17.36 -16.93
N ARG A 400 0.28 -18.12 -16.57
CA ARG A 400 -0.45 -19.00 -17.48
C ARG A 400 -1.94 -19.04 -17.15
N SER A 401 -2.74 -18.96 -18.20
CA SER A 401 -4.20 -19.11 -18.14
C SER A 401 -4.63 -20.31 -18.97
N TYR A 402 -5.31 -21.26 -18.32
CA TYR A 402 -5.82 -22.47 -18.96
C TYR A 402 -7.33 -22.44 -18.97
N MET A 403 -7.92 -22.54 -20.16
CA MET A 403 -9.36 -22.58 -20.35
C MET A 403 -9.79 -23.97 -20.79
N LEU A 404 -10.78 -24.53 -20.10
CA LEU A 404 -11.39 -25.78 -20.52
C LEU A 404 -12.26 -25.52 -21.75
N ASP A 405 -11.94 -26.20 -22.86
CA ASP A 405 -12.77 -26.20 -24.06
C ASP A 405 -13.97 -27.16 -23.88
N GLY A 406 -15.18 -26.66 -24.10
CA GLY A 406 -16.43 -27.40 -23.92
C GLY A 406 -16.90 -27.52 -22.47
N THR A 407 -17.53 -28.66 -22.15
CA THR A 407 -18.14 -28.95 -20.84
C THR A 407 -17.50 -30.18 -20.20
N ARG A 408 -17.67 -30.34 -18.89
CA ARG A 408 -17.29 -31.59 -18.22
C ARG A 408 -18.35 -32.67 -18.52
N PRO A 409 -17.95 -33.92 -18.82
CA PRO A 409 -18.90 -34.99 -19.10
C PRO A 409 -19.95 -35.15 -17.99
N GLY A 410 -21.22 -35.04 -18.34
CA GLY A 410 -22.34 -35.20 -17.40
C GLY A 410 -22.70 -33.96 -16.56
N GLU A 411 -22.02 -32.83 -16.73
CA GLU A 411 -22.36 -31.57 -16.05
C GLU A 411 -23.22 -30.67 -16.95
N PRO A 412 -24.34 -30.11 -16.46
CA PRO A 412 -25.20 -29.22 -17.24
C PRO A 412 -24.65 -27.78 -17.36
N THR A 413 -23.50 -27.51 -16.75
CA THR A 413 -22.89 -26.17 -16.71
C THR A 413 -22.39 -25.79 -18.11
N PRO A 414 -22.73 -24.59 -18.62
CA PRO A 414 -22.28 -24.17 -19.95
C PRO A 414 -20.75 -24.06 -20.00
N PRO A 415 -20.15 -24.12 -21.22
CA PRO A 415 -18.73 -23.89 -21.41
C PRO A 415 -18.26 -22.59 -20.76
N ALA A 416 -17.02 -22.57 -20.30
CA ALA A 416 -16.44 -21.37 -19.74
C ALA A 416 -16.43 -20.24 -20.79
N THR A 417 -16.52 -18.98 -20.36
CA THR A 417 -16.37 -17.82 -21.25
C THR A 417 -15.46 -16.79 -20.62
N LEU A 418 -14.74 -16.06 -21.46
CA LEU A 418 -14.04 -14.84 -21.06
C LEU A 418 -14.85 -13.65 -21.59
N ARG A 419 -15.08 -12.64 -20.75
CA ARG A 419 -15.85 -11.46 -21.15
C ARG A 419 -15.12 -10.19 -20.80
N LEU A 420 -14.66 -9.49 -21.83
CA LEU A 420 -13.97 -8.21 -21.68
C LEU A 420 -14.97 -7.09 -21.39
N THR A 421 -14.59 -6.16 -20.53
CA THR A 421 -15.29 -4.88 -20.31
C THR A 421 -14.30 -3.73 -20.55
N ALA A 422 -14.76 -2.49 -20.37
CA ALA A 422 -13.87 -1.33 -20.37
C ALA A 422 -12.77 -1.41 -19.27
N ALA A 423 -12.95 -2.25 -18.24
CA ALA A 423 -11.98 -2.42 -17.17
C ALA A 423 -10.64 -2.96 -17.67
N ASN A 424 -10.69 -3.85 -18.68
CA ASN A 424 -9.51 -4.55 -19.21
C ASN A 424 -8.66 -3.69 -20.14
N PHE A 425 -9.04 -2.44 -20.39
CA PHE A 425 -8.36 -1.53 -21.33
C PHE A 425 -7.88 -0.26 -20.63
N GLY A 426 -7.13 -0.44 -19.54
CA GLY A 426 -6.39 0.64 -18.88
C GLY A 426 -6.97 1.12 -17.54
N ALA A 427 -8.01 0.49 -17.00
CA ALA A 427 -8.48 0.81 -15.64
C ALA A 427 -7.50 0.34 -14.56
N TYR A 428 -6.73 -0.73 -14.85
CA TYR A 428 -5.81 -1.38 -13.92
C TYR A 428 -4.42 -1.61 -14.54
N PRO A 429 -3.66 -0.56 -14.90
CA PRO A 429 -2.33 -0.75 -15.49
C PRO A 429 -1.36 -1.34 -14.46
N THR A 430 -0.59 -2.33 -14.89
CA THR A 430 0.41 -3.04 -14.08
C THR A 430 1.70 -2.24 -13.87
#